data_AF-A0A6N7L0K9-F1
#
_entry.id   AF-A0A6N7L0K9-F1
#
_cell.length_a   1.000
_cell.length_b   1.000
_cell.length_c   1.000
_cell.angle_alpha   90.00
_cell.angle_beta   90.00
_cell.angle_gamma   90.00
#
_symmetry.space_group_name_H-M   'P 1'
#
loop_
_entity.id
_entity.type
_entity.pdbx_description
1 polymer ?
#
loop_
_entity_poly.entity_id
_entity_poly.type
_entity_poly.pdbx_seq_one_letter_code
_entity_poly.pdbx_strand_id
1 'polypeptide(L)'
;MKTTKKTSIGTARHLHPAGTPGDLCRWHNRAALATTVAAIARRHGLDASADDGELAACAAEAKAAPLKAPLSADTLAAIRSALGPALGPGSAPAAVAEAVFGALPDRPIRVAGQDGQEFFLVPIPATP
;
A
#
# COMPACT_ATOMS: atom_id res chain seq x y z
N MET A 1 29.04 12.89 -20.38
CA MET A 1 28.23 11.66 -20.24
C MET A 1 27.35 11.82 -19.01
N LYS A 2 26.06 12.14 -19.17
CA LYS A 2 25.15 12.39 -18.03
C LYS A 2 24.64 11.05 -17.50
N THR A 3 24.93 10.79 -16.23
CA THR A 3 24.48 9.64 -15.45
C THR A 3 22.97 9.68 -15.26
N THR A 4 22.24 8.79 -15.94
CA THR A 4 20.82 8.53 -15.69
C THR A 4 20.69 7.74 -14.37
N LYS A 5 20.49 8.47 -13.27
CA LYS A 5 20.21 7.89 -11.96
C LYS A 5 18.71 7.59 -11.79
N LYS A 6 18.49 6.43 -11.14
CA LYS A 6 17.26 5.87 -10.56
C LYS A 6 16.24 5.38 -11.58
N THR A 7 16.25 4.05 -11.75
CA THR A 7 15.13 3.21 -12.13
C THR A 7 13.82 3.88 -11.71
N SER A 8 13.09 4.44 -12.67
CA SER A 8 11.70 4.77 -12.43
C SER A 8 11.05 3.45 -12.09
N ILE A 9 10.61 3.29 -10.84
CA ILE A 9 9.45 2.45 -10.61
C ILE A 9 8.43 3.04 -11.61
N GLY A 10 7.86 2.26 -12.53
CA GLY A 10 7.00 2.75 -13.63
C GLY A 10 5.67 3.27 -13.12
N THR A 11 5.72 4.34 -12.34
CA THR A 11 4.88 4.53 -11.16
C THR A 11 3.77 5.52 -11.34
N ALA A 12 2.84 5.58 -10.39
CA ALA A 12 1.66 6.43 -10.32
C ALA A 12 1.81 7.90 -10.78
N ARG A 13 3.03 8.40 -11.03
CA ARG A 13 3.27 9.62 -11.82
C ARG A 13 2.46 9.67 -13.12
N HIS A 14 2.20 8.56 -13.80
CA HIS A 14 1.35 8.53 -15.00
C HIS A 14 -0.15 8.59 -14.69
N LEU A 15 -0.54 8.34 -13.43
CA LEU A 15 -1.89 8.47 -12.92
C LEU A 15 -2.15 9.86 -12.33
N HIS A 16 -1.11 10.69 -12.24
CA HIS A 16 -1.16 12.03 -11.65
C HIS A 16 -0.89 13.11 -12.69
N PRO A 17 -1.43 14.33 -12.53
CA PRO A 17 -1.14 15.45 -13.43
C PRO A 17 0.36 15.75 -13.56
N ALA A 18 0.76 16.29 -14.71
CA ALA A 18 2.13 16.79 -14.89
C ALA A 18 2.46 17.87 -13.85
N GLY A 19 3.66 17.80 -13.25
CA GLY A 19 4.07 18.71 -12.18
C GLY A 19 3.76 18.23 -10.76
N THR A 20 3.10 17.07 -10.61
CA THR A 20 2.85 16.47 -9.29
C THR A 20 4.16 16.25 -8.51
N PRO A 21 4.23 16.65 -7.22
CA PRO A 21 5.40 16.45 -6.38
C PRO A 21 5.87 14.98 -6.34
N GLY A 22 7.18 14.80 -6.35
CA GLY A 22 7.79 13.46 -6.38
C GLY A 22 7.47 12.61 -5.13
N ASP A 23 7.28 13.25 -3.97
CA ASP A 23 6.93 12.56 -2.73
C ASP A 23 5.50 12.01 -2.78
N LEU A 24 4.55 12.77 -3.33
CA LEU A 24 3.17 12.29 -3.53
C LEU A 24 3.11 11.08 -4.48
N CYS A 25 3.91 11.13 -5.55
CA CYS A 25 4.05 9.97 -6.44
C CYS A 25 4.60 8.77 -5.64
N ARG A 26 5.65 8.96 -4.84
CA ARG A 26 6.26 7.90 -4.01
C ARG A 26 5.26 7.29 -3.03
N TRP A 27 4.44 8.11 -2.37
CA TRP A 27 3.40 7.66 -1.44
C TRP A 27 2.38 6.77 -2.12
N HIS A 28 1.81 7.22 -3.26
CA HIS A 28 0.85 6.41 -4.01
C HIS A 28 1.48 5.08 -4.46
N ASN A 29 2.73 5.09 -4.94
CA ASN A 29 3.40 3.85 -5.34
C ASN A 29 3.56 2.86 -4.22
N ARG A 30 3.90 3.35 -3.03
CA ARG A 30 4.03 2.51 -1.84
C ARG A 30 2.68 1.89 -1.51
N ALA A 31 1.62 2.67 -1.51
CA ALA A 31 0.28 2.17 -1.25
C ALA A 31 -0.17 1.13 -2.30
N ALA A 32 0.05 1.40 -3.59
CA ALA A 32 -0.30 0.46 -4.67
C ALA A 32 0.50 -0.85 -4.62
N LEU A 33 1.80 -0.78 -4.27
CA LEU A 33 2.58 -1.98 -4.00
C LEU A 33 2.01 -2.72 -2.79
N ALA A 34 1.75 -2.02 -1.70
CA ALA A 34 1.26 -2.60 -0.46
C ALA A 34 -0.07 -3.35 -0.63
N THR A 35 -1.02 -2.81 -1.40
CA THR A 35 -2.30 -3.48 -1.68
C THR A 35 -2.11 -4.77 -2.50
N THR A 36 -1.19 -4.75 -3.47
CA THR A 36 -0.86 -5.92 -4.29
C THR A 36 -0.22 -7.01 -3.44
N VAL A 37 0.75 -6.64 -2.59
CA VAL A 37 1.42 -7.57 -1.67
C VAL A 37 0.43 -8.14 -0.66
N ALA A 38 -0.44 -7.31 -0.08
CA ALA A 38 -1.45 -7.76 0.86
C ALA A 38 -2.47 -8.72 0.23
N ALA A 39 -2.86 -8.50 -1.02
CA ALA A 39 -3.72 -9.44 -1.74
C ALA A 39 -3.06 -10.82 -1.92
N ILE A 40 -1.76 -10.85 -2.23
CA ILE A 40 -0.99 -12.11 -2.31
C ILE A 40 -0.86 -12.76 -0.92
N ALA A 41 -0.45 -12.01 0.10
CA ALA A 41 -0.32 -12.50 1.46
C ALA A 41 -1.61 -13.16 1.96
N ARG A 42 -2.76 -12.53 1.71
CA ARG A 42 -4.07 -13.10 2.05
C ARG A 42 -4.41 -14.38 1.31
N ARG A 43 -4.01 -14.51 0.03
CA ARG A 43 -4.17 -15.78 -0.71
C ARG A 43 -3.35 -16.92 -0.10
N HIS A 44 -2.25 -16.58 0.58
CA HIS A 44 -1.43 -17.52 1.35
C HIS A 44 -1.91 -17.70 2.81
N GLY A 45 -3.05 -17.10 3.19
CA GLY A 45 -3.58 -17.21 4.55
C GLY A 45 -2.88 -16.34 5.58
N LEU A 46 -2.04 -15.38 5.15
CA LEU A 46 -1.33 -14.45 6.03
C LEU A 46 -2.20 -13.25 6.40
N ASP A 47 -1.92 -12.69 7.57
CA ASP A 47 -2.55 -11.49 8.11
C ASP A 47 -1.52 -10.44 8.58
N ALA A 48 -1.97 -9.42 9.31
CA ALA A 48 -1.11 -8.33 9.75
C ALA A 48 0.01 -8.75 10.74
N SER A 49 -0.07 -9.96 11.31
CA SER A 49 0.95 -10.53 12.19
C SER A 49 2.10 -11.20 11.44
N ALA A 50 2.00 -11.35 10.11
CA ALA A 50 3.05 -11.94 9.29
C ALA A 50 4.40 -11.25 9.49
N ASP A 51 5.46 -12.06 9.51
CA ASP A 51 6.81 -11.57 9.71
C ASP A 51 7.35 -10.84 8.45
N ASP A 52 8.41 -10.07 8.63
CA ASP A 52 8.97 -9.27 7.53
C ASP A 52 9.48 -10.14 6.36
N GLY A 53 9.88 -11.39 6.62
CA GLY A 53 10.33 -12.35 5.63
C GLY A 53 9.18 -12.91 4.79
N GLU A 54 8.06 -13.26 5.42
CA GLU A 54 6.82 -13.67 4.76
C GLU A 54 6.28 -12.56 3.84
N LEU A 55 6.27 -11.32 4.35
CA LEU A 55 5.87 -10.15 3.57
C LEU A 55 6.85 -9.87 2.42
N ALA A 56 8.15 -10.09 2.62
CA ALA A 56 9.15 -9.95 1.57
C ALA A 56 8.98 -10.99 0.46
N ALA A 57 8.63 -12.24 0.80
CA ALA A 57 8.33 -13.29 -0.18
C ALA A 57 7.12 -12.92 -1.04
N CYS A 58 6.04 -12.44 -0.40
CA CYS A 58 4.85 -11.94 -1.11
C CYS A 58 5.18 -10.75 -2.02
N ALA A 59 6.10 -9.87 -1.60
CA ALA A 59 6.55 -8.75 -2.42
C ALA A 59 7.44 -9.14 -3.60
N ALA A 60 8.22 -10.21 -3.49
CA ALA A 60 8.94 -10.78 -4.61
C ALA A 60 7.99 -11.40 -5.64
N GLU A 61 6.96 -12.11 -5.16
CA GLU A 61 5.89 -12.67 -6.01
C GLU A 61 5.12 -11.55 -6.75
N ALA A 62 4.70 -10.50 -6.03
CA ALA A 62 4.01 -9.35 -6.62
C ALA A 62 4.78 -8.69 -7.77
N LYS A 63 6.11 -8.69 -7.69
CA LYS A 63 7.00 -8.10 -8.70
C LYS A 63 7.41 -9.09 -9.79
N ALA A 64 7.02 -10.36 -9.67
CA ALA A 64 7.52 -11.46 -10.47
C ALA A 64 9.07 -11.46 -10.57
N ALA A 65 9.75 -11.05 -9.49
CA ALA A 65 11.20 -10.87 -9.46
C ALA A 65 11.73 -10.84 -8.01
N PRO A 66 12.96 -11.32 -7.78
CA PRO A 66 13.62 -11.17 -6.49
C PRO A 66 13.72 -9.70 -6.06
N LEU A 67 13.55 -9.45 -4.76
CA LEU A 67 13.79 -8.13 -4.19
C LEU A 67 15.28 -7.79 -4.28
N LYS A 68 15.58 -6.62 -4.86
CA LYS A 68 16.95 -6.09 -4.94
C LYS A 68 17.48 -5.57 -3.60
N ALA A 69 16.58 -5.30 -2.67
CA ALA A 69 16.86 -4.83 -1.32
C ALA A 69 15.66 -5.20 -0.42
N PRO A 70 15.87 -5.29 0.91
CA PRO A 70 14.77 -5.46 1.86
C PRO A 70 13.70 -4.37 1.71
N LEU A 71 12.47 -4.69 2.10
CA LEU A 71 11.39 -3.72 2.16
C LEU A 71 11.72 -2.65 3.21
N SER A 72 11.41 -1.38 2.91
CA SER A 72 11.57 -0.31 3.89
C SER A 72 10.52 -0.45 5.01
N ALA A 73 10.82 0.10 6.19
CA ALA A 73 9.88 0.15 7.31
C ALA A 73 8.52 0.74 6.90
N ASP A 74 8.50 1.84 6.14
CA ASP A 74 7.25 2.43 5.63
C ASP A 74 6.47 1.46 4.74
N THR A 75 7.17 0.70 3.90
CA THR A 75 6.52 -0.25 2.97
C THR A 75 5.90 -1.40 3.77
N LEU A 76 6.61 -1.92 4.77
CA LEU A 76 6.09 -2.94 5.68
C LEU A 76 4.87 -2.40 6.46
N ALA A 77 4.93 -1.17 6.98
CA ALA A 77 3.81 -0.55 7.65
C ALA A 77 2.58 -0.38 6.74
N ALA A 78 2.79 0.02 5.48
CA ALA A 78 1.72 0.12 4.50
C ALA A 78 1.10 -1.25 4.17
N ILE A 79 1.91 -2.31 4.04
CA ILE A 79 1.43 -3.68 3.82
C ILE A 79 0.61 -4.16 5.03
N ARG A 80 1.12 -3.96 6.25
CA ARG A 80 0.41 -4.31 7.48
C ARG A 80 -0.91 -3.56 7.62
N SER A 81 -0.94 -2.28 7.25
CA SER A 81 -2.18 -1.50 7.19
C SER A 81 -3.21 -2.11 6.22
N ALA A 82 -2.76 -2.54 5.03
CA ALA A 82 -3.63 -3.24 4.06
C ALA A 82 -4.13 -4.60 4.58
N LEU A 83 -3.33 -5.30 5.38
CA LEU A 83 -3.69 -6.60 5.98
C LEU A 83 -4.57 -6.46 7.23
N GLY A 84 -4.65 -5.25 7.79
CA GLY A 84 -5.50 -4.92 8.93
C GLY A 84 -6.98 -5.27 8.69
N PRO A 85 -7.79 -5.27 9.76
CA PRO A 85 -9.21 -5.59 9.66
C PRO A 85 -9.91 -4.66 8.66
N ALA A 86 -10.82 -5.23 7.88
CA ALA A 86 -11.60 -4.46 6.92
C ALA A 86 -12.62 -3.58 7.64
N LEU A 87 -12.69 -2.29 7.28
CA LEU A 87 -13.81 -1.43 7.69
C LEU A 87 -15.05 -1.81 6.87
N GLY A 88 -16.22 -1.81 7.50
CA GLY A 88 -17.49 -2.08 6.82
C GLY A 88 -18.61 -1.18 7.32
N PRO A 89 -19.84 -1.36 6.82
CA PRO A 89 -21.00 -0.54 7.20
C PRO A 89 -21.30 -0.54 8.71
N GLY A 90 -20.93 -1.61 9.42
CA GLY A 90 -21.10 -1.74 10.87
C GLY A 90 -19.92 -1.22 11.70
N SER A 91 -18.86 -0.69 11.08
CA SER A 91 -17.70 -0.18 11.82
C SER A 91 -18.09 1.06 12.64
N ALA A 92 -17.66 1.09 13.90
CA ALA A 92 -17.90 2.23 14.79
C ALA A 92 -17.25 3.50 14.22
N PRO A 93 -17.89 4.68 14.30
CA PRO A 93 -17.34 5.92 13.76
C PRO A 93 -15.92 6.25 14.28
N ALA A 94 -15.64 5.95 15.55
CA ALA A 94 -14.33 6.16 16.14
C ALA A 94 -13.24 5.28 15.49
N ALA A 95 -13.55 4.01 15.20
CA ALA A 95 -12.63 3.10 14.53
C ALA A 95 -12.38 3.51 13.07
N VAL A 96 -13.41 4.03 12.39
CA VAL A 96 -13.25 4.59 11.05
C VAL A 96 -12.33 5.81 11.08
N ALA A 97 -12.54 6.74 12.02
CA ALA A 97 -11.70 7.92 12.16
C ALA A 97 -10.24 7.55 12.47
N GLU A 98 -10.01 6.64 13.42
CA GLU A 98 -8.67 6.15 13.76
C GLU A 98 -7.96 5.52 12.54
N ALA A 99 -8.65 4.63 11.83
CA ALA A 99 -8.10 3.99 10.64
C ALA A 99 -7.80 5.01 9.52
N VAL A 100 -8.70 5.97 9.27
CA VAL A 100 -8.53 6.98 8.22
C VAL A 100 -7.38 7.94 8.56
N PHE A 101 -7.41 8.57 9.73
CA PHE A 101 -6.42 9.58 10.08
C PHE A 101 -5.06 8.99 10.47
N GLY A 102 -5.03 7.76 11.00
CA GLY A 102 -3.79 7.03 11.29
C GLY A 102 -3.08 6.45 10.05
N ALA A 103 -3.80 6.34 8.92
CA ALA A 103 -3.26 5.83 7.67
C ALA A 103 -2.66 6.91 6.75
N LEU A 104 -2.94 8.19 7.02
CA LEU A 104 -2.37 9.29 6.24
C LEU A 104 -0.84 9.36 6.41
N PRO A 105 -0.09 9.72 5.36
CA PRO A 105 -0.56 10.07 4.02
C PRO A 105 -0.54 8.90 3.01
N ASP A 106 -0.04 7.73 3.37
CA ASP A 106 0.47 6.75 2.40
C ASP A 106 0.13 5.29 2.69
N ARG A 107 -0.69 5.02 3.70
CA ARG A 107 -1.09 3.66 4.07
C ARG A 107 -2.48 3.35 3.53
N PRO A 108 -2.65 2.24 2.79
CA PRO A 108 -3.97 1.81 2.35
C PRO A 108 -4.80 1.26 3.52
N ILE A 109 -6.11 1.38 3.38
CA ILE A 109 -7.11 0.86 4.32
C ILE A 109 -7.96 -0.17 3.59
N ARG A 110 -8.17 -1.34 4.20
CA ARG A 110 -9.07 -2.35 3.65
C ARG A 110 -10.51 -2.03 4.02
N VAL A 111 -11.43 -2.15 3.06
CA VAL A 111 -12.86 -1.93 3.26
C VAL A 111 -13.67 -3.05 2.63
N ALA A 112 -14.77 -3.45 3.28
CA ALA A 112 -15.72 -4.42 2.78
C ALA A 112 -17.02 -3.72 2.37
N GLY A 113 -17.46 -3.94 1.13
CA GLY A 113 -18.75 -3.51 0.62
C GLY A 113 -19.90 -4.37 1.16
N GLN A 114 -21.14 -3.95 0.87
CA GLN A 114 -22.35 -4.63 1.35
C GLN A 114 -22.49 -6.08 0.83
N ASP A 115 -21.96 -6.34 -0.37
CA ASP A 115 -22.02 -7.67 -1.01
C ASP A 115 -20.82 -8.57 -0.64
N GLY A 116 -20.02 -8.19 0.36
CA GLY A 116 -18.81 -8.91 0.75
C GLY A 116 -17.61 -8.71 -0.17
N GLN A 117 -17.75 -7.91 -1.24
CA GLN A 117 -16.61 -7.50 -2.06
C GLN A 117 -15.69 -6.56 -1.27
N GLU A 118 -14.39 -6.85 -1.25
CA GLU A 118 -13.42 -6.02 -0.55
C GLU A 118 -12.64 -5.11 -1.51
N PHE A 119 -12.30 -3.92 -1.02
CA PHE A 119 -11.56 -2.89 -1.70
C PHE A 119 -10.43 -2.37 -0.83
N PHE A 120 -9.49 -1.66 -1.44
CA PHE A 120 -8.49 -0.87 -0.73
C PHE A 120 -8.71 0.60 -1.01
N LEU A 121 -8.84 1.40 0.05
CA LEU A 121 -8.81 2.86 -0.04
C LEU A 121 -7.36 3.33 0.11
N VAL A 122 -6.87 4.04 -0.89
CA VAL A 122 -5.52 4.62 -0.89
C VAL A 122 -5.65 6.13 -0.67
N PRO A 123 -5.09 6.68 0.42
CA PRO A 123 -5.10 8.12 0.62
C PRO A 123 -4.26 8.84 -0.44
N ILE A 124 -4.83 9.87 -1.04
CA ILE A 124 -4.12 10.79 -1.94
C ILE A 124 -4.30 12.20 -1.36
N PRO A 125 -3.22 12.88 -0.95
CA PRO A 125 -3.31 14.24 -0.46
C PRO A 125 -3.90 15.18 -1.53
N ALA A 126 -4.87 15.99 -1.14
CA ALA A 126 -5.41 17.04 -2.00
C ALA A 126 -4.44 18.22 -2.17
N THR A 127 -3.48 18.36 -1.25
CA THR A 127 -2.43 19.37 -1.26
C THR A 127 -1.06 18.70 -1.09
N PRO A 128 0.01 19.22 -1.74
CA PRO A 128 1.39 18.79 -1.56
C PRO A 128 1.89 18.77 -0.12
#